data_AF-A0A7S3ZGM4-F1
#
_entry.id   AF-A0A7S3ZGM4-F1
#
_cell.length_a   1.000
_cell.length_b   1.000
_cell.length_c   1.000
_cell.angle_alpha   90.00
_cell.angle_beta   90.00
_cell.angle_gamma   90.00
#
_symmetry.space_group_name_H-M   'P 1'
#
loop_
_entity.id
_entity.type
_entity.pdbx_description
1 polymer ?
#
loop_
_entity_poly.entity_id
_entity_poly.type
_entity_poly.pdbx_seq_one_letter_code
_entity_poly.pdbx_strand_id
1 'polypeptide(L)'
;TSLTAILAQVLDLQPKPDEQIDPLLTDFDNQEDDDFDMADEDQMDPSSKDSKDDETLFNDQKRIIGEGAGVVLEKCFQMIEGFDEISSVVRILQLVAFHVELLGSNLKPQLGIICEALPRIWSTATAKYSATDIIWLSRLYTSLASVVNHLLSRLNKAATEDQRVKNVIYPLLNHIFSTKELVENLDLAGDALGLWRTILASGREAAMPLIAHLPSLIRIMSREEHYFLGFSILEGMLILGFREEVGIHWDGIVRCLYQAIQRASPAADQGDDEATVRVGSGTEESRKPTEDAMVGMSLISLVLQLYPAQMHASLLPVIKLMSETLILTIGGGVPQQ
;
A
#
# COMPACT_ATOMS: atom_id res chain seq x y z
N THR A 1 -20.57 7.68 -13.84
CA THR A 1 -21.75 6.79 -13.92
C THR A 1 -21.77 5.93 -12.66
N SER A 2 -22.88 5.83 -11.93
CA SER A 2 -22.92 5.00 -10.71
C SER A 2 -22.66 3.52 -11.04
N LEU A 3 -21.95 2.78 -10.17
CA LEU A 3 -21.71 1.34 -10.32
C LEU A 3 -23.02 0.58 -10.59
N THR A 4 -24.12 1.00 -9.95
CA THR A 4 -25.46 0.46 -10.12
C THR A 4 -25.97 0.60 -11.56
N ALA A 5 -25.70 1.73 -12.22
CA ALA A 5 -26.11 1.97 -13.60
C ALA A 5 -25.28 1.13 -14.59
N ILE A 6 -23.99 0.93 -14.31
CA ILE A 6 -23.11 0.06 -15.10
C ILE A 6 -23.54 -1.40 -14.94
N LEU A 7 -23.85 -1.84 -13.71
CA LEU A 7 -24.35 -3.19 -13.43
C LEU A 7 -25.70 -3.46 -14.10
N ALA A 8 -26.62 -2.50 -14.07
CA ALA A 8 -27.92 -2.63 -14.76
C ALA A 8 -27.73 -2.79 -16.28
N GLN A 9 -26.81 -2.03 -16.87
CA GLN A 9 -26.49 -2.11 -18.29
C GLN A 9 -25.79 -3.41 -18.69
N VAL A 10 -24.88 -3.93 -17.85
CA VAL A 10 -24.12 -5.17 -18.12
C VAL A 10 -24.98 -6.42 -17.91
N LEU A 11 -25.91 -6.40 -16.96
CA LEU A 11 -26.77 -7.55 -16.66
C LEU A 11 -28.07 -7.59 -17.49
N ASP A 12 -28.24 -6.66 -18.46
CA ASP A 12 -29.49 -6.45 -19.20
C ASP A 12 -30.71 -6.36 -18.27
N LEU A 13 -30.49 -5.81 -17.07
CA LEU A 13 -31.56 -5.51 -16.14
C LEU A 13 -32.18 -4.21 -16.63
N GLN A 14 -33.22 -4.35 -17.46
CA GLN A 14 -34.12 -3.24 -17.76
C GLN A 14 -34.50 -2.58 -16.43
N PRO A 15 -34.26 -1.27 -16.24
CA PRO A 15 -34.76 -0.59 -15.06
C PRO A 15 -36.27 -0.85 -15.02
N LYS A 16 -36.77 -1.36 -13.89
CA LYS A 16 -38.22 -1.50 -13.71
C LYS A 16 -38.83 -0.14 -14.03
N PRO A 17 -39.73 -0.05 -15.02
CA PRO A 17 -40.50 1.17 -15.19
C PRO A 17 -41.32 1.32 -13.90
N ASP A 18 -41.31 2.52 -13.34
CA ASP A 18 -42.13 2.95 -12.21
C ASP A 18 -41.63 2.59 -10.80
N GLU A 19 -40.55 3.23 -10.37
CA GLU A 19 -40.52 3.83 -9.03
C GLU A 19 -40.24 5.32 -9.21
N GLN A 20 -41.31 6.12 -9.22
CA GLN A 20 -41.23 7.57 -9.13
C GLN A 20 -40.56 7.93 -7.81
N ILE A 21 -39.29 8.33 -7.87
CA ILE A 21 -38.64 9.03 -6.78
C ILE A 21 -39.24 10.43 -6.76
N ASP A 22 -39.95 10.71 -5.68
CA ASP A 22 -40.59 11.99 -5.37
C ASP A 22 -39.54 13.12 -5.38
N PRO A 23 -39.65 14.15 -6.26
CA PRO A 23 -38.70 15.25 -6.30
C PRO A 23 -39.11 16.29 -5.25
N LEU A 24 -38.88 15.98 -3.98
CA LEU A 24 -38.94 16.95 -2.89
C LEU A 24 -37.54 17.15 -2.34
N LEU A 25 -36.86 18.17 -2.87
CA LEU A 25 -35.87 19.07 -2.23
C LEU A 25 -34.94 19.66 -3.30
N THR A 26 -35.45 20.60 -4.08
CA THR A 26 -34.63 21.63 -4.76
C THR A 26 -35.21 22.98 -4.40
N ASP A 27 -34.92 23.44 -3.18
CA ASP A 27 -35.03 24.83 -2.76
C ASP A 27 -33.93 25.04 -1.71
N PHE A 28 -32.73 25.39 -2.16
CA PHE A 28 -31.79 26.12 -1.33
C PHE A 28 -31.42 27.39 -2.07
N ASP A 29 -31.83 28.47 -1.43
CA ASP A 29 -31.83 29.85 -1.87
C ASP A 29 -30.47 30.34 -2.39
N ASN A 30 -30.56 31.04 -3.52
CA ASN A 30 -29.66 32.13 -3.86
C ASN A 30 -29.83 33.24 -2.80
N GLN A 31 -28.79 33.51 -2.02
CA GLN A 31 -28.62 34.82 -1.38
C GLN A 31 -27.36 35.47 -1.92
N GLU A 32 -27.61 36.47 -2.75
CA GLU A 32 -26.72 37.56 -3.11
C GLU A 32 -26.48 38.47 -1.89
N ASP A 33 -25.31 39.10 -1.92
CA ASP A 33 -24.96 40.39 -1.32
C ASP A 33 -24.96 40.53 0.21
N ASP A 34 -23.75 40.57 0.77
CA ASP A 34 -23.42 41.49 1.86
C ASP A 34 -22.06 42.14 1.57
N ASP A 35 -22.13 43.39 1.12
CA ASP A 35 -21.04 44.37 1.14
C ASP A 35 -20.53 44.51 2.59
N PHE A 36 -19.31 44.04 2.86
CA PHE A 36 -18.63 44.34 4.11
C PHE A 36 -17.68 45.52 3.92
N ASP A 37 -18.15 46.65 4.45
CA ASP A 37 -17.45 47.92 4.56
C ASP A 37 -16.06 47.76 5.19
N MET A 38 -15.12 48.44 4.55
CA MET A 38 -13.78 48.76 5.03
C MET A 38 -13.90 49.60 6.31
N ALA A 39 -13.58 49.00 7.45
CA ALA A 39 -13.21 49.74 8.65
C ALA A 39 -11.69 49.74 8.77
N ASP A 40 -11.12 50.93 8.69
CA ASP A 40 -9.75 51.25 9.08
C ASP A 40 -9.49 50.80 10.53
N GLU A 41 -8.71 49.74 10.72
CA GLU A 41 -8.06 49.46 12.00
C GLU A 41 -6.59 49.84 11.93
N ASP A 42 -6.34 51.04 12.44
CA ASP A 42 -5.21 51.50 13.21
C ASP A 42 -3.98 50.57 13.31
N GLN A 43 -2.90 51.08 12.72
CA GLN A 43 -1.51 51.05 13.20
C GLN A 43 -1.26 50.24 14.49
N MET A 44 -0.96 48.95 14.34
CA MET A 44 -0.10 48.24 15.30
C MET A 44 1.34 48.21 14.78
N ASP A 45 2.21 48.81 15.59
CA ASP A 45 3.65 48.89 15.44
C ASP A 45 4.27 47.47 15.38
N PRO A 46 4.94 47.04 14.29
CA PRO A 46 5.57 45.75 14.24
C PRO A 46 6.88 45.80 15.03
N SER A 47 6.84 45.48 16.32
CA SER A 47 8.03 45.15 17.09
C SER A 47 8.57 43.78 16.67
N SER A 48 9.06 43.67 15.42
CA SER A 48 9.49 42.42 14.79
C SER A 48 10.98 42.09 15.04
N LYS A 49 11.52 42.41 16.21
CA LYS A 49 12.95 42.16 16.51
C LYS A 49 13.24 40.85 17.24
N ASP A 50 12.25 40.21 17.85
CA ASP A 50 12.47 38.96 18.60
C ASP A 50 12.27 37.67 17.75
N SER A 51 11.71 37.76 16.54
CA SER A 51 11.41 36.56 15.73
C SER A 51 12.63 35.92 15.06
N LYS A 52 13.77 36.62 14.98
CA LYS A 52 14.99 36.11 14.34
C LYS A 52 15.80 35.18 15.26
N ASP A 53 15.78 35.43 16.55
CA ASP A 53 16.55 34.65 17.52
C ASP A 53 15.90 33.25 17.71
N ASP A 54 14.57 33.18 17.70
CA ASP A 54 13.82 31.91 17.77
C ASP A 54 14.03 31.02 16.54
N GLU A 55 14.11 31.62 15.34
CA GLU A 55 14.35 30.86 14.11
C GLU A 55 15.78 30.27 14.06
N THR A 56 16.77 30.99 14.60
CA THR A 56 18.14 30.47 14.70
C THR A 56 18.26 29.33 15.71
N LEU A 57 17.63 29.45 16.88
CA LEU A 57 17.63 28.41 17.91
C LEU A 57 16.99 27.11 17.40
N PHE A 58 15.85 27.22 16.72
CA PHE A 58 15.14 26.07 16.15
C PHE A 58 15.98 25.36 15.07
N ASN A 59 16.67 26.12 14.21
CA ASN A 59 17.54 25.58 13.18
C ASN A 59 18.78 24.88 13.77
N ASP A 60 19.37 25.43 14.83
CA ASP A 60 20.51 24.79 15.52
C ASP A 60 20.09 23.49 16.22
N GLN A 61 18.92 23.45 16.86
CA GLN A 61 18.39 22.23 17.46
C GLN A 61 18.14 21.14 16.40
N LYS A 62 17.57 21.52 15.24
CA LYS A 62 17.38 20.62 14.10
C LYS A 62 18.70 20.08 13.55
N ARG A 63 19.74 20.92 13.50
CA ARG A 63 21.09 20.51 13.07
C ARG A 63 21.72 19.52 14.04
N ILE A 64 21.66 19.80 15.35
CA ILE A 64 22.20 18.91 16.39
C ILE A 64 21.50 17.55 16.37
N ILE A 65 20.17 17.52 16.23
CA ILE A 65 19.41 16.27 16.09
C ILE A 65 19.85 15.52 14.83
N GLY A 66 20.03 16.23 13.71
CA GLY A 66 20.50 15.66 12.44
C GLY A 66 21.89 15.04 12.55
N GLU A 67 22.86 15.75 13.12
CA GLU A 67 24.25 15.27 13.30
C GLU A 67 24.30 14.07 14.26
N GLY A 68 23.59 14.15 15.39
CA GLY A 68 23.50 13.03 16.35
C GLY A 68 22.88 11.77 15.73
N ALA A 69 21.88 11.93 14.87
CA ALA A 69 21.24 10.82 14.16
C ALA A 69 22.19 10.08 13.21
N GLY A 70 23.05 10.81 12.49
CA GLY A 70 24.06 10.21 11.62
C GLY A 70 25.02 9.31 12.39
N VAL A 71 25.52 9.78 13.53
CA VAL A 71 26.41 9.00 14.40
C VAL A 71 25.74 7.73 14.93
N VAL A 72 24.47 7.81 15.33
CA VAL A 72 23.71 6.65 15.80
C VAL A 72 23.55 5.61 14.68
N LEU A 73 23.15 6.04 13.48
CA LEU A 73 23.00 5.15 12.32
C LEU A 73 24.31 4.47 11.94
N GLU A 74 25.41 5.21 11.87
CA GLU A 74 26.74 4.65 11.62
C GLU A 74 27.13 3.61 12.65
N LYS A 75 26.88 3.87 13.94
CA LYS A 75 27.16 2.91 15.02
C LYS A 75 26.31 1.66 14.90
N CYS A 76 25.02 1.79 14.58
CA CYS A 76 24.16 0.62 14.33
C CYS A 76 24.69 -0.22 13.15
N PHE A 77 25.08 0.41 12.04
CA PHE A 77 25.61 -0.32 10.89
C PHE A 77 26.98 -0.95 11.15
N GLN A 78 27.88 -0.27 11.86
CA GLN A 78 29.16 -0.85 12.31
C GLN A 78 28.93 -2.05 13.24
N MET A 79 27.95 -1.98 14.13
CA MET A 79 27.61 -3.09 15.02
C MET A 79 27.14 -4.32 14.25
N ILE A 80 26.32 -4.15 13.20
CA ILE A 80 25.83 -5.25 12.35
C ILE A 80 27.00 -6.08 11.77
N GLU A 81 28.08 -5.43 11.34
CA GLU A 81 29.24 -6.11 10.75
C GLU A 81 29.95 -7.06 11.74
N GLY A 82 29.83 -6.79 13.04
CA GLY A 82 30.43 -7.59 14.10
C GLY A 82 29.56 -8.77 14.58
N PHE A 83 28.31 -8.89 14.13
CA PHE A 83 27.43 -9.95 14.60
C PHE A 83 27.52 -11.24 13.76
N ASP A 84 27.60 -12.36 14.45
CA ASP A 84 27.52 -13.69 13.84
C ASP A 84 26.09 -14.20 13.72
N GLU A 85 25.19 -13.74 14.58
CA GLU A 85 23.80 -14.17 14.58
C GLU A 85 22.91 -13.24 13.74
N ILE A 86 22.23 -13.81 12.73
CA ILE A 86 21.28 -13.08 11.87
C ILE A 86 20.13 -12.44 12.67
N SER A 87 19.73 -13.06 13.78
CA SER A 87 18.69 -12.54 14.68
C SER A 87 19.08 -11.19 15.30
N SER A 88 20.38 -11.00 15.60
CA SER A 88 20.92 -9.74 16.12
C SER A 88 20.96 -8.67 15.04
N VAL A 89 21.35 -9.05 13.81
CA VAL A 89 21.30 -8.16 12.64
C VAL A 89 19.87 -7.65 12.39
N VAL A 90 18.89 -8.56 12.41
CA VAL A 90 17.45 -8.24 12.27
C VAL A 90 17.00 -7.22 13.32
N ARG A 91 17.33 -7.44 14.61
CA ARG A 91 16.95 -6.52 15.70
C ARG A 91 17.55 -5.13 15.53
N ILE A 92 18.79 -5.04 15.05
CA ILE A 92 19.42 -3.74 14.82
C ILE A 92 18.79 -3.04 13.61
N LEU A 93 18.45 -3.77 12.54
CA LEU A 93 17.71 -3.19 11.43
C LEU A 93 16.32 -2.69 11.84
N GLN A 94 15.64 -3.38 12.74
CA GLN A 94 14.37 -2.91 13.32
C GLN A 94 14.56 -1.63 14.14
N LEU A 95 15.66 -1.52 14.91
CA LEU A 95 16.01 -0.27 15.60
C LEU A 95 16.32 0.86 14.60
N VAL A 96 17.01 0.56 13.50
CA VAL A 96 17.26 1.51 12.41
C VAL A 96 15.95 1.96 11.78
N ALA A 97 15.02 1.05 11.50
CA ALA A 97 13.69 1.36 10.97
C ALA A 97 12.93 2.34 11.88
N PHE A 98 12.91 2.05 13.19
CA PHE A 98 12.33 2.94 14.18
C PHE A 98 13.01 4.32 14.22
N HIS A 99 14.34 4.36 14.13
CA HIS A 99 15.07 5.63 14.11
C HIS A 99 14.79 6.45 12.85
N VAL A 100 14.76 5.81 11.69
CA VAL A 100 14.37 6.40 10.40
C VAL A 100 12.96 6.99 10.49
N GLU A 101 12.05 6.26 11.14
CA GLU A 101 10.70 6.72 11.37
C GLU A 101 10.65 7.97 12.26
N LEU A 102 11.38 7.96 13.39
CA LEU A 102 11.43 9.05 14.36
C LEU A 102 12.00 10.35 13.78
N LEU A 103 13.00 10.24 12.90
CA LEU A 103 13.64 11.42 12.29
C LEU A 103 12.73 12.16 11.32
N GLY A 104 11.75 11.48 10.72
CA GLY A 104 10.84 12.07 9.75
C GLY A 104 11.58 12.79 8.62
N SER A 105 11.26 14.07 8.40
CA SER A 105 11.90 14.89 7.35
C SER A 105 13.37 15.25 7.64
N ASN A 106 13.83 15.13 8.89
CA ASN A 106 15.23 15.34 9.27
C ASN A 106 16.16 14.21 8.81
N LEU A 107 15.60 13.15 8.22
CA LEU A 107 16.34 12.02 7.68
C LEU A 107 17.19 12.39 6.45
N LYS A 108 16.80 13.44 5.69
CA LYS A 108 17.40 13.75 4.38
C LYS A 108 18.94 13.81 4.36
N PRO A 109 19.64 14.41 5.35
CA PRO A 109 21.10 14.42 5.39
C PRO A 109 21.72 13.02 5.55
N GLN A 110 20.99 12.09 6.18
CA GLN A 110 21.47 10.73 6.51
C GLN A 110 21.18 9.69 5.43
N LEU A 111 20.54 10.09 4.33
CA LEU A 111 20.22 9.19 3.21
C LEU A 111 21.44 8.47 2.65
N GLY A 112 22.59 9.14 2.58
CA GLY A 112 23.83 8.55 2.06
C GLY A 112 24.27 7.35 2.89
N ILE A 113 24.30 7.51 4.21
CA ILE A 113 24.72 6.48 5.17
C ILE A 113 23.81 5.24 5.04
N ILE A 114 22.50 5.46 5.00
CA ILE A 114 21.52 4.36 4.89
C ILE A 114 21.65 3.66 3.53
N CYS A 115 21.67 4.41 2.43
CA CYS A 115 21.69 3.82 1.09
C CYS A 115 23.00 3.10 0.76
N GLU A 116 24.11 3.47 1.41
CA GLU A 116 25.37 2.75 1.29
C GLU A 116 25.39 1.47 2.14
N ALA A 117 24.83 1.54 3.36
CA ALA A 117 24.88 0.42 4.30
C ALA A 117 23.95 -0.74 3.92
N LEU A 118 22.70 -0.46 3.50
CA LEU A 118 21.70 -1.51 3.28
C LEU A 118 22.13 -2.57 2.25
N PRO A 119 22.67 -2.21 1.06
CA PRO A 119 23.14 -3.20 0.09
C PRO A 119 24.30 -4.05 0.61
N ARG A 120 25.21 -3.44 1.37
CA ARG A 120 26.31 -4.17 2.01
C ARG A 120 25.78 -5.19 3.01
N ILE A 121 24.85 -4.79 3.88
CA ILE A 121 24.23 -5.64 4.89
C ILE A 121 23.50 -6.82 4.25
N TRP A 122 22.68 -6.58 3.22
CA TRP A 122 22.02 -7.70 2.52
C TRP A 122 23.08 -8.65 1.95
N SER A 123 24.15 -8.14 1.34
CA SER A 123 25.07 -8.97 0.54
C SER A 123 25.89 -9.88 1.42
N THR A 124 26.40 -9.33 2.52
CA THR A 124 27.12 -10.06 3.55
C THR A 124 26.22 -11.09 4.20
N ALA A 125 24.99 -10.72 4.55
CA ALA A 125 24.07 -11.64 5.21
C ALA A 125 23.63 -12.78 4.27
N THR A 126 23.29 -12.51 3.02
CA THR A 126 22.94 -13.56 2.04
C THR A 126 24.12 -14.51 1.77
N ALA A 127 25.35 -14.01 1.77
CA ALA A 127 26.53 -14.85 1.60
C ALA A 127 26.84 -15.70 2.85
N LYS A 128 26.62 -15.15 4.05
CA LYS A 128 26.94 -15.77 5.34
C LYS A 128 25.89 -16.78 5.79
N TYR A 129 24.61 -16.46 5.59
CA TYR A 129 23.49 -17.27 6.01
C TYR A 129 22.99 -18.03 4.79
N SER A 130 23.44 -19.27 4.64
CA SER A 130 23.03 -20.15 3.54
C SER A 130 21.51 -20.35 3.51
N ALA A 131 20.99 -20.81 2.37
CA ALA A 131 19.58 -21.13 2.14
C ALA A 131 18.98 -22.18 3.12
N THR A 132 19.76 -22.70 4.07
CA THR A 132 19.27 -23.57 5.16
C THR A 132 18.47 -22.81 6.22
N ASP A 133 18.53 -21.47 6.26
CA ASP A 133 17.80 -20.66 7.22
C ASP A 133 16.87 -19.62 6.56
N ILE A 134 15.94 -20.13 5.75
CA ILE A 134 14.99 -19.32 4.97
C ILE A 134 14.14 -18.42 5.89
N ILE A 135 13.83 -18.86 7.10
CA ILE A 135 13.00 -18.10 8.05
C ILE A 135 13.72 -16.83 8.48
N TRP A 136 14.97 -16.95 8.95
CA TRP A 136 15.72 -15.78 9.37
C TRP A 136 16.13 -14.90 8.19
N LEU A 137 16.39 -15.50 7.02
CA LEU A 137 16.63 -14.75 5.79
C LEU A 137 15.39 -13.92 5.40
N SER A 138 14.19 -14.48 5.51
CA SER A 138 12.94 -13.75 5.23
C SER A 138 12.77 -12.59 6.22
N ARG A 139 13.04 -12.80 7.52
CA ARG A 139 12.98 -11.74 8.54
C ARG A 139 13.99 -10.61 8.30
N LEU A 140 15.18 -10.95 7.81
CA LEU A 140 16.16 -9.96 7.38
C LEU A 140 15.59 -9.10 6.25
N TYR A 141 15.05 -9.73 5.21
CA TYR A 141 14.46 -8.99 4.09
C TYR A 141 13.24 -8.16 4.48
N THR A 142 12.39 -8.65 5.40
CA THR A 142 11.30 -7.86 6.00
C THR A 142 11.85 -6.64 6.72
N SER A 143 12.93 -6.80 7.50
CA SER A 143 13.53 -5.66 8.21
C SER A 143 14.16 -4.64 7.25
N LEU A 144 14.80 -5.11 6.17
CA LEU A 144 15.33 -4.24 5.11
C LEU A 144 14.20 -3.50 4.40
N ALA A 145 13.13 -4.20 4.01
CA ALA A 145 11.95 -3.62 3.37
C ALA A 145 11.28 -2.58 4.28
N SER A 146 11.18 -2.85 5.58
CA SER A 146 10.66 -1.92 6.60
C SER A 146 11.48 -0.63 6.66
N VAL A 147 12.82 -0.70 6.79
CA VAL A 147 13.69 0.50 6.80
C VAL A 147 13.44 1.36 5.56
N VAL A 148 13.37 0.73 4.39
CA VAL A 148 13.15 1.40 3.11
C VAL A 148 11.73 1.98 3.02
N ASN A 149 10.72 1.27 3.52
CA ASN A 149 9.34 1.73 3.51
C ASN A 149 9.15 2.94 4.44
N HIS A 150 9.79 2.96 5.62
CA HIS A 150 9.80 4.14 6.49
C HIS A 150 10.51 5.33 5.82
N LEU A 151 11.65 5.08 5.16
CA LEU A 151 12.36 6.11 4.41
C LEU A 151 11.47 6.72 3.32
N LEU A 152 10.78 5.89 2.53
CA LEU A 152 9.84 6.35 1.51
C LEU A 152 8.65 7.08 2.12
N SER A 153 8.08 6.59 3.22
CA SER A 153 6.92 7.20 3.85
C SER A 153 7.24 8.58 4.44
N ARG A 154 8.45 8.77 4.97
CA ARG A 154 8.87 10.04 5.59
C ARG A 154 9.35 11.09 4.61
N LEU A 155 9.91 10.69 3.47
CA LEU A 155 10.46 11.61 2.45
C LEU A 155 9.60 11.69 1.19
N ASN A 156 8.67 10.75 1.01
CA ASN A 156 7.73 10.65 -0.11
C ASN A 156 8.47 10.80 -1.45
N LYS A 157 8.00 11.70 -2.31
CA LYS A 157 8.57 12.00 -3.63
C LYS A 157 10.08 12.27 -3.60
N ALA A 158 10.60 12.91 -2.55
CA ALA A 158 12.04 13.21 -2.47
C ALA A 158 12.90 11.94 -2.39
N ALA A 159 12.39 10.87 -1.78
CA ALA A 159 13.12 9.60 -1.73
C ALA A 159 13.00 8.82 -3.05
N THR A 160 11.82 8.81 -3.67
CA THR A 160 11.63 8.09 -4.94
C THR A 160 12.29 8.79 -6.13
N GLU A 161 12.68 10.06 -6.00
CA GLU A 161 13.51 10.76 -6.99
C GLU A 161 15.02 10.53 -6.78
N ASP A 162 15.47 10.26 -5.56
CA ASP A 162 16.88 10.09 -5.22
C ASP A 162 17.46 8.79 -5.81
N GLN A 163 18.51 8.92 -6.61
CA GLN A 163 19.14 7.79 -7.30
C GLN A 163 19.73 6.76 -6.33
N ARG A 164 20.24 7.18 -5.17
CA ARG A 164 20.82 6.26 -4.18
C ARG A 164 19.74 5.38 -3.58
N VAL A 165 18.57 5.95 -3.31
CA VAL A 165 17.41 5.23 -2.81
C VAL A 165 16.88 4.24 -3.86
N LYS A 166 16.77 4.66 -5.13
CA LYS A 166 16.43 3.78 -6.27
C LYS A 166 17.37 2.58 -6.38
N ASN A 167 18.68 2.80 -6.18
CA ASN A 167 19.71 1.76 -6.23
C ASN A 167 19.59 0.73 -5.07
N VAL A 168 18.82 1.02 -4.03
CA VAL A 168 18.50 0.07 -2.95
C VAL A 168 17.16 -0.61 -3.21
N ILE A 169 16.11 0.17 -3.50
CA ILE A 169 14.73 -0.31 -3.62
C ILE A 169 14.58 -1.36 -4.72
N TYR A 170 15.00 -1.04 -5.95
CA TYR A 170 14.69 -1.89 -7.09
C TYR A 170 15.44 -3.22 -7.04
N PRO A 171 16.74 -3.27 -6.69
CA PRO A 171 17.41 -4.56 -6.54
C PRO A 171 16.84 -5.39 -5.38
N LEU A 172 16.40 -4.75 -4.27
CA LEU A 172 15.75 -5.44 -3.16
C LEU A 172 14.44 -6.10 -3.61
N LEU A 173 13.53 -5.33 -4.22
CA LEU A 173 12.27 -5.85 -4.72
C LEU A 173 12.48 -6.90 -5.81
N ASN A 174 13.42 -6.67 -6.73
CA ASN A 174 13.76 -7.64 -7.76
C ASN A 174 14.24 -8.96 -7.15
N HIS A 175 15.09 -8.91 -6.12
CA HIS A 175 15.56 -10.11 -5.44
C HIS A 175 14.44 -10.84 -4.71
N ILE A 176 13.59 -10.13 -3.98
CA ILE A 176 12.43 -10.71 -3.28
C ILE A 176 11.51 -11.37 -4.31
N PHE A 177 11.06 -10.65 -5.35
CA PHE A 177 10.09 -11.16 -6.32
C PHE A 177 10.62 -12.25 -7.26
N SER A 178 11.95 -12.34 -7.44
CA SER A 178 12.58 -13.36 -8.28
C SER A 178 12.93 -14.64 -7.53
N THR A 179 13.08 -14.59 -6.20
CA THR A 179 13.43 -15.74 -5.38
C THR A 179 12.17 -16.45 -4.90
N LYS A 180 11.92 -17.67 -5.38
CA LYS A 180 10.67 -18.41 -5.12
C LYS A 180 10.40 -18.55 -3.62
N GLU A 181 11.39 -18.96 -2.85
CA GLU A 181 11.29 -19.23 -1.41
C GLU A 181 10.94 -17.96 -0.62
N LEU A 182 11.46 -16.79 -1.06
CA LEU A 182 11.18 -15.50 -0.43
C LEU A 182 9.78 -15.00 -0.77
N VAL A 183 9.34 -15.12 -2.02
CA VAL A 183 7.95 -14.77 -2.41
C VAL A 183 6.94 -15.70 -1.74
N GLU A 184 7.34 -16.92 -1.42
CA GLU A 184 6.46 -17.87 -0.75
C GLU A 184 6.18 -17.52 0.72
N ASN A 185 7.07 -16.75 1.36
CA ASN A 185 6.89 -16.20 2.69
C ASN A 185 5.84 -15.06 2.67
N LEU A 186 4.73 -15.25 3.38
CA LEU A 186 3.59 -14.32 3.33
C LEU A 186 3.90 -12.96 3.94
N ASP A 187 4.58 -12.91 5.09
CA ASP A 187 4.91 -11.66 5.77
C ASP A 187 5.81 -10.80 4.86
N LEU A 188 6.87 -11.40 4.32
CA LEU A 188 7.80 -10.72 3.42
C LEU A 188 7.12 -10.27 2.11
N ALA A 189 6.25 -11.11 1.54
CA ALA A 189 5.49 -10.73 0.35
C ALA A 189 4.58 -9.53 0.64
N GLY A 190 3.90 -9.50 1.79
CA GLY A 190 3.08 -8.36 2.24
C GLY A 190 3.90 -7.07 2.35
N ASP A 191 5.06 -7.12 3.01
CA ASP A 191 5.97 -5.99 3.13
C ASP A 191 6.46 -5.47 1.78
N ALA A 192 6.85 -6.39 0.87
CA ALA A 192 7.33 -6.03 -0.47
C ALA A 192 6.21 -5.42 -1.33
N LEU A 193 4.97 -5.91 -1.22
CA LEU A 193 3.81 -5.32 -1.87
C LEU A 193 3.46 -3.96 -1.26
N GLY A 194 3.56 -3.81 0.06
CA GLY A 194 3.43 -2.51 0.74
C GLY A 194 4.44 -1.50 0.21
N LEU A 195 5.70 -1.89 0.06
CA LEU A 195 6.74 -1.06 -0.52
C LEU A 195 6.44 -0.69 -1.97
N TRP A 196 5.98 -1.64 -2.80
CA TRP A 196 5.54 -1.35 -4.19
C TRP A 196 4.42 -0.31 -4.19
N ARG A 197 3.38 -0.48 -3.37
CA ARG A 197 2.28 0.48 -3.26
C ARG A 197 2.79 1.89 -2.91
N THR A 198 3.73 2.01 -1.98
CA THR A 198 4.35 3.30 -1.62
C THR A 198 5.09 3.93 -2.82
N ILE A 199 5.77 3.13 -3.64
CA ILE A 199 6.45 3.63 -4.85
C ILE A 199 5.43 4.09 -5.90
N LEU A 200 4.34 3.35 -6.10
CA LEU A 200 3.26 3.74 -7.01
C LEU A 200 2.67 5.10 -6.65
N ALA A 201 2.51 5.40 -5.36
CA ALA A 201 2.01 6.69 -4.89
C ALA A 201 2.93 7.87 -5.27
N SER A 202 4.19 7.62 -5.61
CA SER A 202 5.12 8.66 -6.08
C SER A 202 4.98 8.99 -7.57
N GLY A 203 4.27 8.16 -8.35
CA GLY A 203 3.95 8.42 -9.74
C GLY A 203 4.53 7.40 -10.73
N ARG A 204 4.20 7.62 -12.00
CA ARG A 204 4.43 6.66 -13.10
C ARG A 204 5.89 6.30 -13.30
N GLU A 205 6.79 7.29 -13.30
CA GLU A 205 8.21 7.07 -13.56
C GLU A 205 8.87 6.16 -12.50
N ALA A 206 8.50 6.34 -11.23
CA ALA A 206 8.99 5.49 -10.14
C ALA A 206 8.41 4.07 -10.20
N ALA A 207 7.19 3.91 -10.70
CA ALA A 207 6.54 2.61 -10.82
C ALA A 207 7.02 1.78 -12.01
N MET A 208 7.57 2.41 -13.06
CA MET A 208 7.90 1.75 -14.33
C MET A 208 8.81 0.51 -14.18
N PRO A 209 9.86 0.50 -13.33
CA PRO A 209 10.69 -0.69 -13.14
C PRO A 209 9.94 -1.88 -12.53
N LEU A 210 8.83 -1.62 -11.82
CA LEU A 210 8.09 -2.64 -11.09
C LEU A 210 7.10 -3.42 -11.95
N ILE A 211 6.80 -2.94 -13.16
CA ILE A 211 5.91 -3.60 -14.12
C ILE A 211 6.36 -5.05 -14.38
N ALA A 212 7.67 -5.28 -14.44
CA ALA A 212 8.24 -6.61 -14.65
C ALA A 212 7.84 -7.64 -13.57
N HIS A 213 7.35 -7.18 -12.41
CA HIS A 213 6.93 -8.02 -11.30
C HIS A 213 5.42 -8.31 -11.27
N LEU A 214 4.65 -7.84 -12.26
CA LEU A 214 3.22 -8.17 -12.38
C LEU A 214 2.94 -9.68 -12.33
N PRO A 215 3.69 -10.57 -13.02
CA PRO A 215 3.49 -12.02 -12.88
C PRO A 215 3.64 -12.51 -11.44
N SER A 216 4.62 -11.98 -10.70
CA SER A 216 4.84 -12.33 -9.29
C SER A 216 3.69 -11.85 -8.40
N LEU A 217 3.16 -10.65 -8.66
CA LEU A 217 1.97 -10.14 -7.98
C LEU A 217 0.76 -11.08 -8.15
N ILE A 218 0.45 -11.46 -9.39
CA ILE A 218 -0.66 -12.37 -9.67
C ILE A 218 -0.44 -13.74 -9.01
N ARG A 219 0.80 -14.24 -9.01
CA ARG A 219 1.14 -15.49 -8.33
C ARG A 219 0.91 -15.40 -6.81
N ILE A 220 1.27 -14.29 -6.17
CA ILE A 220 1.01 -14.07 -4.74
C ILE A 220 -0.49 -14.08 -4.48
N MET A 221 -1.27 -13.31 -5.24
CA MET A 221 -2.73 -13.22 -5.08
C MET A 221 -3.45 -14.55 -5.37
N SER A 222 -2.96 -15.34 -6.33
CA SER A 222 -3.56 -16.65 -6.67
C SER A 222 -3.46 -17.68 -5.55
N ARG A 223 -2.61 -17.45 -4.55
CA ARG A 223 -2.51 -18.25 -3.32
C ARG A 223 -3.55 -17.84 -2.28
N GLU A 224 -4.43 -16.93 -2.66
CA GLU A 224 -5.50 -16.40 -1.84
C GLU A 224 -4.99 -15.58 -0.65
N GLU A 225 -3.96 -14.77 -0.90
CA GLU A 225 -3.30 -13.93 0.11
C GLU A 225 -3.11 -12.53 -0.45
N HIS A 226 -3.06 -11.52 0.42
CA HIS A 226 -2.74 -10.12 0.07
C HIS A 226 -3.63 -9.50 -1.01
N TYR A 227 -4.90 -9.89 -1.11
CA TYR A 227 -5.84 -9.37 -2.11
C TYR A 227 -5.97 -7.85 -2.05
N PHE A 228 -6.21 -7.28 -0.87
CA PHE A 228 -6.27 -5.84 -0.66
C PHE A 228 -5.07 -5.10 -1.27
N LEU A 229 -3.84 -5.52 -0.93
CA LEU A 229 -2.63 -4.89 -1.44
C LEU A 229 -2.49 -5.08 -2.95
N GLY A 230 -2.75 -6.30 -3.44
CA GLY A 230 -2.62 -6.62 -4.85
C GLY A 230 -3.61 -5.87 -5.73
N PHE A 231 -4.88 -5.81 -5.35
CA PHE A 231 -5.88 -5.01 -6.07
C PHE A 231 -5.58 -3.52 -5.98
N SER A 232 -5.12 -3.00 -4.83
CA SER A 232 -4.68 -1.61 -4.69
C SER A 232 -3.52 -1.26 -5.62
N ILE A 233 -2.56 -2.18 -5.80
CA ILE A 233 -1.43 -2.02 -6.73
C ILE A 233 -1.94 -2.00 -8.17
N LEU A 234 -2.80 -2.94 -8.56
CA LEU A 234 -3.38 -2.99 -9.91
C LEU A 234 -4.19 -1.73 -10.22
N GLU A 235 -5.02 -1.27 -9.29
CA GLU A 235 -5.77 -0.02 -9.41
C GLU A 235 -4.84 1.18 -9.59
N GLY A 236 -3.82 1.32 -8.73
CA GLY A 236 -2.82 2.37 -8.84
C GLY A 236 -2.08 2.34 -10.18
N MET A 237 -1.76 1.15 -10.69
CA MET A 237 -1.12 0.99 -12.00
C MET A 237 -2.03 1.45 -13.14
N LEU A 238 -3.32 1.11 -13.10
CA LEU A 238 -4.31 1.54 -14.09
C LEU A 238 -4.51 3.06 -14.08
N ILE A 239 -4.56 3.68 -12.89
CA ILE A 239 -4.65 5.14 -12.72
C ILE A 239 -3.42 5.82 -13.34
N LEU A 240 -2.22 5.24 -13.17
CA LEU A 240 -0.98 5.74 -13.77
C LEU A 240 -0.84 5.44 -15.27
N GLY A 241 -1.82 4.74 -15.87
CA GLY A 241 -1.88 4.50 -17.30
C GLY A 241 -1.19 3.23 -17.80
N PHE A 242 -0.84 2.28 -16.93
CA PHE A 242 -0.25 0.98 -17.32
C PHE A 242 -1.28 -0.04 -17.82
N ARG A 243 -2.19 0.41 -18.70
CA ARG A 243 -3.34 -0.40 -19.15
C ARG A 243 -2.92 -1.60 -19.98
N GLU A 244 -1.93 -1.43 -20.86
CA GLU A 244 -1.49 -2.52 -21.74
C GLU A 244 -0.81 -3.60 -20.92
N GLU A 245 0.05 -3.22 -19.98
CA GLU A 245 0.83 -4.12 -19.15
C GLU A 245 -0.04 -4.89 -18.16
N VAL A 246 -1.03 -4.21 -17.54
CA VAL A 246 -2.04 -4.89 -16.71
C VAL A 246 -2.92 -5.81 -17.56
N GLY A 247 -3.27 -5.39 -18.78
CA GLY A 247 -4.13 -6.15 -19.70
C GLY A 247 -3.54 -7.50 -20.13
N ILE A 248 -2.21 -7.61 -20.23
CA ILE A 248 -1.51 -8.88 -20.52
C ILE A 248 -1.82 -9.97 -19.48
N HIS A 249 -2.07 -9.57 -18.23
CA HIS A 249 -2.28 -10.48 -17.10
C HIS A 249 -3.76 -10.63 -16.70
N TRP A 250 -4.68 -10.19 -17.56
CA TRP A 250 -6.09 -10.04 -17.25
C TRP A 250 -6.76 -11.32 -16.73
N ASP A 251 -6.53 -12.46 -17.38
CA ASP A 251 -7.13 -13.74 -16.97
C ASP A 251 -6.74 -14.14 -15.55
N GLY A 252 -5.49 -13.84 -15.15
CA GLY A 252 -5.01 -14.07 -13.79
C GLY A 252 -5.67 -13.14 -12.78
N ILE A 253 -5.85 -11.87 -13.14
CA ILE A 253 -6.53 -10.86 -12.30
C ILE A 253 -7.99 -11.24 -12.08
N VAL A 254 -8.72 -11.61 -13.13
CA VAL A 254 -10.13 -12.05 -13.06
C VAL A 254 -10.28 -13.26 -12.15
N ARG A 255 -9.35 -14.22 -12.22
CA ARG A 255 -9.35 -15.38 -11.32
C ARG A 255 -9.15 -14.98 -9.86
N CYS A 256 -8.19 -14.09 -9.59
CA CYS A 256 -7.97 -13.59 -8.22
C CYS A 256 -9.20 -12.83 -7.70
N LEU A 257 -9.85 -12.01 -8.53
CA LEU A 257 -11.10 -11.32 -8.17
C LEU A 257 -12.21 -12.31 -7.81
N TYR A 258 -12.40 -13.34 -8.63
CA TYR A 258 -13.37 -14.39 -8.36
C TYR A 258 -13.11 -15.09 -7.02
N GLN A 259 -11.86 -15.50 -6.76
CA GLN A 259 -11.46 -16.17 -5.52
C GLN A 259 -11.66 -15.27 -4.29
N ALA A 260 -11.30 -13.98 -4.38
CA ALA A 260 -11.47 -13.02 -3.30
C ALA A 260 -12.96 -12.85 -2.92
N ILE A 261 -13.84 -12.69 -3.90
CA ILE A 261 -15.28 -12.55 -3.66
C ILE A 261 -15.88 -13.86 -3.14
N GLN A 262 -15.41 -15.01 -3.64
CA GLN A 262 -15.86 -16.31 -3.16
C GLN A 262 -15.55 -16.50 -1.66
N ARG A 263 -14.36 -16.09 -1.22
CA ARG A 263 -13.99 -16.09 0.21
C ARG A 263 -14.78 -15.10 1.06
N ALA A 264 -15.19 -13.97 0.47
CA ALA A 264 -16.03 -13.00 1.16
C ALA A 264 -17.50 -13.44 1.28
N SER A 265 -17.89 -14.51 0.59
CA SER A 265 -19.27 -15.00 0.61
C SER A 265 -19.59 -15.69 1.95
N PRO A 266 -20.70 -15.33 2.63
CA PRO A 266 -21.12 -15.96 3.89
C PRO A 266 -21.45 -17.45 3.73
N ALA A 267 -21.66 -17.94 2.50
CA ALA A 267 -21.84 -19.36 2.23
C ALA A 267 -20.56 -20.19 2.42
N ALA A 268 -19.38 -19.57 2.45
CA ALA A 268 -18.11 -20.25 2.70
C ALA A 268 -17.92 -20.67 4.17
N ASP A 269 -18.59 -19.99 5.11
CA ASP A 269 -18.42 -20.20 6.56
C ASP A 269 -19.28 -21.35 7.12
N GLN A 270 -20.19 -21.93 6.32
CA GLN A 270 -21.11 -22.97 6.80
C GLN A 270 -20.52 -24.40 6.75
N GLY A 271 -19.21 -24.54 6.48
CA GLY A 271 -18.58 -25.84 6.20
C GLY A 271 -17.56 -26.36 7.22
N ASP A 272 -16.91 -25.51 8.02
CA ASP A 272 -15.73 -25.90 8.83
C ASP A 272 -15.88 -25.49 10.31
N ASP A 273 -16.69 -26.24 11.04
CA ASP A 273 -16.83 -26.15 12.51
C ASP A 273 -15.80 -27.04 13.27
N GLU A 274 -14.66 -27.39 12.64
CA GLU A 274 -13.53 -28.05 13.31
C GLU A 274 -12.34 -27.09 13.47
N ALA A 275 -12.36 -26.40 14.61
CA ALA A 275 -11.32 -25.50 15.09
C ALA A 275 -9.92 -26.14 15.08
N THR A 276 -9.10 -25.77 14.10
CA THR A 276 -7.64 -25.83 14.22
C THR A 276 -7.12 -24.44 14.54
N VAL A 277 -6.79 -24.24 15.83
CA VAL A 277 -6.15 -23.03 16.36
C VAL A 277 -4.79 -22.86 15.67
N ARG A 278 -4.74 -22.05 14.61
CA ARG A 278 -3.48 -21.52 14.05
C ARG A 278 -3.02 -20.35 14.91
N VAL A 279 -2.11 -20.64 15.84
CA VAL A 279 -1.36 -19.61 16.58
C VAL A 279 -0.31 -19.02 15.63
N GLY A 280 -0.68 -17.94 14.94
CA GLY A 280 0.24 -17.09 14.18
C GLY A 280 0.32 -15.71 14.84
N SER A 281 1.46 -15.39 15.43
CA SER A 281 1.75 -14.10 16.05
C SER A 281 2.17 -13.08 15.00
N GLY A 282 1.29 -12.14 14.69
CA GLY A 282 1.58 -10.97 13.87
C GLY A 282 0.34 -10.09 13.84
N THR A 283 0.49 -8.81 14.17
CA THR A 283 -0.53 -7.76 14.28
C THR A 283 -1.18 -7.37 12.95
N GLU A 284 -1.54 -8.33 12.10
CA GLU A 284 -2.59 -8.14 11.11
C GLU A 284 -3.90 -8.53 11.78
N GLU A 285 -4.58 -7.50 12.29
CA GLU A 285 -6.03 -7.48 12.47
C GLU A 285 -6.68 -8.42 11.46
N SER A 286 -7.57 -9.30 11.92
CA SER A 286 -8.47 -10.11 11.10
C SER A 286 -9.23 -9.19 10.15
N ARG A 287 -8.59 -8.82 9.04
CA ARG A 287 -9.17 -7.98 8.00
C ARG A 287 -10.28 -8.82 7.43
N LYS A 288 -11.49 -8.30 7.61
CA LYS A 288 -12.70 -9.03 7.27
C LYS A 288 -12.64 -9.28 5.76
N PRO A 289 -13.00 -10.48 5.28
CA PRO A 289 -13.16 -10.78 3.85
C PRO A 289 -13.94 -9.71 3.06
N THR A 290 -14.78 -8.94 3.76
CA THR A 290 -15.46 -7.74 3.27
C THR A 290 -14.54 -6.65 2.70
N GLU A 291 -13.39 -6.37 3.33
CA GLU A 291 -12.46 -5.32 2.86
C GLU A 291 -11.79 -5.71 1.54
N ASP A 292 -11.38 -6.97 1.41
CA ASP A 292 -10.81 -7.52 0.17
C ASP A 292 -11.82 -7.45 -1.00
N ALA A 293 -13.09 -7.79 -0.72
CA ALA A 293 -14.16 -7.67 -1.70
C ALA A 293 -14.41 -6.20 -2.10
N MET A 294 -14.34 -5.26 -1.15
CA MET A 294 -14.54 -3.83 -1.44
C MET A 294 -13.46 -3.26 -2.36
N VAL A 295 -12.19 -3.61 -2.16
CA VAL A 295 -11.12 -3.14 -3.07
C VAL A 295 -11.24 -3.79 -4.45
N GLY A 296 -11.67 -5.05 -4.51
CA GLY A 296 -12.03 -5.69 -5.77
C GLY A 296 -13.08 -4.92 -6.57
N MET A 297 -14.08 -4.30 -5.90
CA MET A 297 -15.10 -3.48 -6.56
C MET A 297 -14.52 -2.23 -7.21
N SER A 298 -13.60 -1.53 -6.55
CA SER A 298 -12.97 -0.34 -7.12
C SER A 298 -12.21 -0.69 -8.39
N LEU A 299 -11.46 -1.80 -8.36
CA LEU A 299 -10.74 -2.30 -9.53
C LEU A 299 -11.70 -2.67 -10.67
N ILE A 300 -12.80 -3.39 -10.39
CA ILE A 300 -13.81 -3.74 -11.40
C ILE A 300 -14.39 -2.46 -12.03
N SER A 301 -14.79 -1.48 -11.21
CA SER A 301 -15.33 -0.20 -11.70
C SER A 301 -14.34 0.50 -12.63
N LEU A 302 -13.06 0.56 -12.24
CA LEU A 302 -12.02 1.17 -13.05
C LEU A 302 -11.82 0.41 -14.36
N VAL A 303 -11.78 -0.92 -14.34
CA VAL A 303 -11.65 -1.71 -15.57
C VAL A 303 -12.80 -1.44 -16.54
N LEU A 304 -14.04 -1.43 -16.05
CA LEU A 304 -15.23 -1.18 -16.88
C LEU A 304 -15.22 0.20 -17.55
N GLN A 305 -14.49 1.17 -16.97
CA GLN A 305 -14.30 2.50 -17.53
C GLN A 305 -13.13 2.57 -18.53
N LEU A 306 -12.07 1.79 -18.29
CA LEU A 306 -10.81 1.93 -19.02
C LEU A 306 -10.64 0.95 -20.19
N TYR A 307 -11.33 -0.19 -20.19
CA TYR A 307 -11.15 -1.26 -21.15
C TYR A 307 -12.36 -1.41 -22.10
N PRO A 308 -12.18 -2.05 -23.27
CA PRO A 308 -13.27 -2.28 -24.20
C PRO A 308 -14.22 -3.38 -23.69
N ALA A 309 -15.45 -3.37 -24.24
CA ALA A 309 -16.52 -4.30 -23.87
C ALA A 309 -16.15 -5.79 -23.94
N GLN A 310 -15.17 -6.16 -24.77
CA GLN A 310 -14.67 -7.54 -24.88
C GLN A 310 -14.09 -8.04 -23.55
N MET A 311 -13.39 -7.19 -22.79
CA MET A 311 -12.85 -7.55 -21.48
C MET A 311 -13.92 -7.54 -20.37
N HIS A 312 -15.09 -6.95 -20.63
CA HIS A 312 -16.20 -6.94 -19.67
C HIS A 312 -16.85 -8.33 -19.61
N ALA A 313 -16.85 -9.08 -20.70
CA ALA A 313 -17.42 -10.42 -20.75
C ALA A 313 -16.76 -11.38 -19.73
N SER A 314 -15.45 -11.29 -19.53
CA SER A 314 -14.73 -12.10 -18.53
C SER A 314 -15.03 -11.68 -17.08
N LEU A 315 -15.53 -10.47 -16.85
CA LEU A 315 -15.96 -10.01 -15.51
C LEU A 315 -17.36 -10.45 -15.15
N LEU A 316 -18.17 -10.90 -16.11
CA LEU A 316 -19.56 -11.27 -15.85
C LEU A 316 -19.71 -12.32 -14.72
N PRO A 317 -18.88 -13.39 -14.66
CA PRO A 317 -18.95 -14.33 -13.53
C PRO A 317 -18.61 -13.69 -12.19
N VAL A 318 -17.63 -12.79 -12.17
CA VAL A 318 -17.19 -12.05 -10.98
C VAL A 318 -18.30 -11.11 -10.48
N ILE A 319 -18.89 -10.36 -11.39
CA ILE A 319 -20.01 -9.43 -11.12
C ILE A 319 -21.23 -10.20 -10.59
N LYS A 320 -21.57 -11.33 -11.21
CA LYS A 320 -22.68 -12.17 -10.76
C LYS A 320 -22.44 -12.68 -9.34
N LEU A 321 -21.28 -13.27 -9.08
CA LEU A 321 -20.92 -13.77 -7.75
C LEU A 321 -20.96 -12.64 -6.70
N MET A 322 -20.45 -11.47 -7.04
CA MET A 322 -20.48 -10.29 -6.17
C MET A 322 -21.91 -9.85 -5.84
N SER A 323 -22.80 -9.84 -6.83
CA SER A 323 -24.21 -9.49 -6.62
C SER A 323 -24.92 -10.49 -5.70
N GLU A 324 -24.63 -11.78 -5.84
CA GLU A 324 -25.17 -12.84 -4.98
C GLU A 324 -24.65 -12.69 -3.54
N THR A 325 -23.34 -12.45 -3.37
CA THR A 325 -22.74 -12.19 -2.05
C THR A 325 -23.35 -10.95 -1.39
N LEU A 326 -23.53 -9.84 -2.11
CA LEU A 326 -24.15 -8.62 -1.57
C LEU A 326 -25.60 -8.85 -1.16
N ILE A 327 -26.39 -9.59 -1.94
CA ILE A 327 -27.78 -9.94 -1.59
C ILE A 327 -27.81 -10.76 -0.30
N LEU A 328 -26.89 -11.72 -0.12
CA LEU A 328 -26.81 -12.52 1.10
C LEU A 328 -26.37 -11.68 2.31
N THR A 329 -25.42 -10.75 2.14
CA THR A 329 -24.95 -9.89 3.24
C THR A 329 -26.01 -8.85 3.66
N ILE A 330 -26.70 -8.23 2.70
CA ILE A 330 -27.72 -7.20 2.98
C ILE A 330 -29.06 -7.85 3.38
N GLY A 331 -29.46 -8.92 2.69
CA GLY A 331 -30.70 -9.66 2.93
C GLY A 331 -30.63 -10.62 4.13
N GLY A 332 -29.42 -10.94 4.61
CA GLY A 332 -29.16 -11.75 5.80
C GLY A 332 -29.44 -11.06 7.13
N GLY A 333 -30.15 -9.91 7.13
CA GLY A 333 -30.90 -9.46 8.30
C GLY A 333 -31.95 -10.51 8.63
N VAL A 334 -31.57 -11.53 9.39
CA VAL A 334 -32.42 -12.62 9.86
C VAL A 334 -33.71 -12.00 10.42
N PRO A 335 -34.90 -12.28 9.84
CA PRO A 335 -36.12 -11.99 10.56
C PRO A 335 -36.06 -12.84 11.84
N GLN A 336 -35.90 -12.19 12.99
CA GLN A 336 -36.05 -12.84 14.29
C GLN A 336 -37.44 -13.48 14.29
N GLN A 337 -37.49 -14.81 14.18
CA GLN A 337 -38.70 -15.59 14.43
C GLN A 337 -38.88 -15.78 15.93
#